data_AF-A0A430UGC5-F1
#
_entry.id   AF-A0A430UGC5-F1
#
_cell.length_a   1.000
_cell.length_b   1.000
_cell.length_c   1.000
_cell.angle_alpha   90.00
_cell.angle_beta   90.00
_cell.angle_gamma   90.00
#
_symmetry.space_group_name_H-M   'P 1'
#
loop_
_entity.id
_entity.type
_entity.pdbx_description
1 polymer ?
#
loop_
_entity_poly.entity_id
_entity_poly.type
_entity_poly.pdbx_seq_one_letter_code
_entity_poly.pdbx_strand_id
1 'polypeptide(L)'
;HPALPYLLAAGILLLAWALLRPALTGEKGEREEATRPEALVQSLRRLLAYAPLRPYLLLSLLFTLAHALTTALLGLLALRAGTPEALFGLVFVLQSLGYTLGSYFAGRVPPALAFRLGPLGAALGGMGFLLPFPLLLAAPPLLGLAVALLSTHLRAVRGWLLPK
;
A
#
# COMPACT_ATOMS: atom_id res chain seq x y z
N HIS A 1 0.22 24.49 -2.89
CA HIS A 1 -1.25 24.32 -2.77
C HIS A 1 -1.54 23.22 -1.76
N PRO A 2 -2.49 23.37 -0.81
CA PRO A 2 -2.81 22.33 0.18
C PRO A 2 -3.34 21.02 -0.44
N ALA A 3 -3.81 21.07 -1.69
CA ALA A 3 -4.33 19.92 -2.44
C ALA A 3 -3.25 19.07 -3.14
N LEU A 4 -2.00 19.55 -3.21
CA LEU A 4 -0.91 18.92 -3.97
C LEU A 4 -0.63 17.43 -3.61
N PRO A 5 -0.58 17.03 -2.32
CA PRO A 5 -0.38 15.62 -1.98
C PRO A 5 -1.56 14.72 -2.41
N TYR A 6 -2.79 15.24 -2.39
CA TYR A 6 -3.98 14.50 -2.86
C TYR A 6 -4.02 14.39 -4.38
N LEU A 7 -3.59 15.44 -5.09
CA LEU A 7 -3.46 15.42 -6.55
C LEU A 7 -2.37 14.45 -7.00
N LEU A 8 -1.24 14.38 -6.29
CA LEU A 8 -0.20 13.38 -6.52
C LEU A 8 -0.71 11.96 -6.24
N ALA A 9 -1.39 11.74 -5.12
CA ALA A 9 -1.98 10.44 -4.80
C ALA A 9 -3.02 10.01 -5.83
N ALA A 10 -3.93 10.92 -6.23
CA ALA A 10 -4.91 10.69 -7.29
C ALA A 10 -4.24 10.42 -8.64
N GLY A 11 -3.17 11.14 -8.98
CA GLY A 11 -2.37 10.92 -10.18
C GLY A 11 -1.70 9.55 -10.20
N ILE A 12 -1.13 9.11 -9.07
CA ILE A 12 -0.53 7.78 -8.91
C ILE A 12 -1.61 6.69 -8.99
N LEU A 13 -2.78 6.91 -8.39
CA LEU A 13 -3.94 6.00 -8.46
C LEU A 13 -4.48 5.87 -9.89
N LEU A 14 -4.62 6.98 -10.61
CA LEU A 14 -5.06 7.01 -12.01
C LEU A 14 -4.04 6.36 -12.93
N LEU A 15 -2.75 6.60 -12.69
CA LEU A 15 -1.66 5.96 -13.44
C LEU A 15 -1.63 4.46 -13.18
N ALA A 16 -1.73 4.03 -11.92
CA ALA A 16 -1.82 2.61 -11.57
C ALA A 16 -3.05 1.96 -12.23
N TRP A 17 -4.22 2.60 -12.15
CA TRP A 17 -5.44 2.14 -12.79
C TRP A 17 -5.30 2.03 -14.31
N ALA A 18 -4.74 3.04 -14.98
CA ALA A 18 -4.51 3.02 -16.43
C ALA A 18 -3.56 1.89 -16.85
N LEU A 19 -2.53 1.60 -16.04
CA LEU A 19 -1.59 0.50 -16.30
C LEU A 19 -2.22 -0.89 -16.08
N LEU A 20 -3.16 -1.01 -15.13
CA LEU A 20 -3.79 -2.27 -14.76
C LEU A 20 -5.04 -2.60 -15.56
N ARG A 21 -5.82 -1.59 -15.94
CA ARG A 21 -7.11 -1.75 -16.59
C ARG A 21 -7.03 -2.71 -17.78
N PRO A 22 -6.07 -2.59 -18.73
CA PRO A 22 -5.99 -3.50 -19.88
C PRO A 22 -5.70 -4.96 -19.49
N ALA A 23 -4.98 -5.18 -18.39
CA ALA A 23 -4.64 -6.51 -17.91
C ALA A 23 -5.78 -7.16 -17.08
N LEU A 24 -6.70 -6.35 -16.55
CA LEU A 24 -7.86 -6.79 -15.78
C LEU A 24 -9.11 -6.97 -16.66
N THR A 25 -9.33 -6.12 -17.66
CA THR A 25 -10.51 -6.17 -18.53
C THR A 25 -10.34 -7.08 -19.75
N GLY A 26 -9.12 -7.55 -20.02
CA GLY A 26 -8.85 -8.41 -21.19
C GLY A 26 -9.05 -7.68 -22.52
N GLU A 27 -9.17 -6.35 -22.52
CA GLU A 27 -9.36 -5.54 -23.71
C GLU A 27 -8.09 -5.62 -24.58
N LYS A 28 -8.19 -6.40 -25.67
CA LYS A 28 -7.30 -6.30 -26.82
C LYS A 28 -7.59 -4.96 -27.53
N GLY A 29 -6.96 -3.90 -27.03
CA GLY A 29 -6.94 -2.62 -27.73
C GLY A 29 -6.14 -2.75 -29.03
N GLU A 30 -6.82 -2.50 -30.14
CA GLU A 30 -6.23 -2.25 -31.46
C GLU A 30 -5.28 -1.04 -31.42
N ARG A 31 -4.37 -1.03 -32.39
CA ARG A 31 -3.24 -0.11 -32.65
C ARG A 31 -3.41 1.34 -32.19
N GLU A 32 -2.32 1.88 -31.63
CA GLU A 32 -1.73 3.16 -32.09
C GLU A 32 -0.25 3.23 -31.67
N GLU A 33 0.62 3.47 -32.64
CA GLU A 33 2.06 3.72 -32.48
C GLU A 33 2.30 5.06 -31.77
N ALA A 34 3.18 5.09 -30.75
CA ALA A 34 4.16 6.17 -30.53
C ALA A 34 5.01 5.99 -29.25
N THR A 35 6.33 5.91 -29.44
CA THR A 35 7.40 6.39 -28.54
C THR A 35 7.66 5.69 -27.18
N ARG A 36 8.08 4.42 -27.18
CA ARG A 36 8.79 3.78 -26.03
C ARG A 36 8.04 3.51 -24.69
N PRO A 37 6.73 3.73 -24.45
CA PRO A 37 6.05 3.11 -23.31
C PRO A 37 5.65 1.66 -23.62
N GLU A 38 5.62 1.27 -24.89
CA GLU A 38 5.16 -0.06 -25.34
C GLU A 38 5.98 -1.20 -24.76
N ALA A 39 7.31 -1.04 -24.63
CA ALA A 39 8.17 -2.08 -24.04
C ALA A 39 7.91 -2.27 -22.53
N LEU A 40 7.61 -1.19 -21.81
CA LEU A 40 7.21 -1.24 -20.39
C LEU A 40 5.82 -1.83 -20.23
N VAL A 41 4.87 -1.44 -21.08
CA VAL A 41 3.51 -1.98 -21.07
C VAL A 41 3.49 -3.46 -21.48
N GLN A 42 4.27 -3.87 -22.48
CA GLN A 42 4.41 -5.28 -22.87
C GLN A 42 5.11 -6.11 -21.80
N SER A 43 6.16 -5.59 -21.17
CA SER A 43 6.85 -6.30 -20.08
C SER A 43 5.97 -6.43 -18.84
N LEU A 44 5.19 -5.40 -18.50
CA LEU A 44 4.14 -5.47 -17.48
C LEU A 44 3.06 -6.49 -17.84
N ARG A 45 2.57 -6.49 -19.09
CA ARG A 45 1.60 -7.49 -19.57
C ARG A 45 2.16 -8.91 -19.48
N ARG A 46 3.42 -9.13 -19.85
CA ARG A 46 4.09 -10.44 -19.73
C ARG A 46 4.26 -10.85 -18.27
N LEU A 47 4.63 -9.93 -17.39
CA LEU A 47 4.71 -10.15 -15.93
C LEU A 47 3.35 -10.51 -15.32
N LEU A 48 2.28 -9.81 -15.72
CA LEU A 48 0.92 -10.07 -15.27
C LEU A 48 0.33 -11.35 -15.87
N ALA A 49 0.75 -11.74 -17.07
CA ALA A 49 0.37 -13.00 -17.70
C ALA A 49 1.11 -14.22 -17.12
N TYR A 50 2.18 -14.02 -16.35
CA TYR A 50 2.93 -15.10 -15.73
C TYR A 50 2.15 -15.68 -14.54
N ALA A 51 1.51 -16.83 -14.78
CA ALA A 51 0.58 -17.49 -13.87
C ALA A 51 1.05 -17.61 -12.40
N PRO A 52 2.31 -17.99 -12.09
CA PRO A 52 2.73 -18.14 -10.69
C PRO A 52 3.01 -16.80 -9.98
N LEU A 53 3.33 -15.72 -10.72
CA LEU A 53 3.59 -14.39 -10.13
C LEU A 53 2.37 -13.49 -10.11
N ARG A 54 1.36 -13.77 -10.95
CA ARG A 54 0.12 -12.99 -11.03
C ARG A 54 -0.56 -12.72 -9.68
N PRO A 55 -0.82 -13.71 -8.80
CA PRO A 55 -1.47 -13.44 -7.51
C PRO A 55 -0.60 -12.57 -6.60
N TYR A 56 0.72 -12.76 -6.66
CA TYR A 56 1.68 -11.96 -5.91
C TYR A 56 1.72 -10.49 -6.37
N LEU A 57 1.76 -10.26 -7.69
CA LEU A 57 1.79 -8.93 -8.28
C LEU A 57 0.50 -8.15 -7.96
N LEU A 58 -0.65 -8.80 -8.12
CA LEU A 58 -1.95 -8.19 -7.80
C LEU A 58 -2.03 -7.80 -6.32
N LEU A 59 -1.63 -8.71 -5.42
CA LEU A 59 -1.69 -8.46 -3.99
C LEU A 59 -0.69 -7.38 -3.54
N SER A 60 0.52 -7.39 -4.11
CA SER A 60 1.53 -6.34 -3.87
C SER A 60 1.05 -4.97 -4.35
N LEU A 61 0.40 -4.93 -5.50
CA LEU A 61 -0.11 -3.69 -6.05
C LEU A 61 -1.32 -3.16 -5.27
N LEU A 62 -2.30 -4.01 -4.95
CA LEU A 62 -3.44 -3.63 -4.10
C LEU A 62 -2.96 -3.12 -2.74
N PHE A 63 -1.98 -3.80 -2.14
CA PHE A 63 -1.37 -3.37 -0.90
C PHE A 63 -0.70 -2.00 -1.01
N THR A 64 0.12 -1.79 -2.05
CA THR A 64 0.83 -0.52 -2.25
C THR A 64 -0.15 0.62 -2.50
N LEU A 65 -1.20 0.38 -3.29
CA LEU A 65 -2.25 1.35 -3.57
C LEU A 65 -3.02 1.74 -2.30
N ALA A 66 -3.46 0.74 -1.53
CA ALA A 66 -4.17 0.95 -0.27
C ALA A 66 -3.28 1.69 0.75
N HIS A 67 -2.00 1.34 0.85
CA HIS A 67 -1.05 1.99 1.74
C HIS A 67 -0.79 3.45 1.33
N ALA A 68 -0.59 3.71 0.05
CA ALA A 68 -0.38 5.07 -0.48
C ALA A 68 -1.63 5.95 -0.24
N LEU A 69 -2.82 5.42 -0.53
CA LEU A 69 -4.08 6.11 -0.28
C LEU A 69 -4.27 6.42 1.20
N THR A 70 -4.03 5.43 2.08
CA THR A 70 -4.16 5.61 3.54
C THR A 70 -3.19 6.69 4.04
N THR A 71 -1.95 6.66 3.57
CA THR A 71 -0.92 7.65 3.97
C THR A 71 -1.27 9.06 3.48
N ALA A 72 -1.80 9.18 2.26
CA ALA A 72 -2.26 10.46 1.73
C ALA A 72 -3.45 11.02 2.53
N LEU A 73 -4.38 10.16 2.94
CA LEU A 73 -5.56 10.55 3.72
C LEU A 73 -5.29 10.74 5.21
N LEU A 74 -4.18 10.20 5.73
CA LEU A 74 -3.83 10.20 7.15
C LEU A 74 -3.90 11.61 7.75
N GLY A 75 -3.43 12.61 7.01
CA GLY A 75 -3.49 14.00 7.42
C GLY A 75 -4.91 14.53 7.56
N LEU A 76 -5.77 14.27 6.56
CA LEU A 76 -7.19 14.67 6.64
C LEU A 76 -7.90 13.97 7.79
N LEU A 77 -7.63 12.67 7.98
CA LEU A 77 -8.26 11.88 9.02
C LEU A 77 -7.86 12.35 10.41
N ALA A 78 -6.57 12.66 10.62
CA ALA A 78 -6.08 13.22 11.87
C ALA A 78 -6.71 14.58 12.19
N LEU A 79 -6.79 15.48 11.21
CA LEU A 79 -7.43 16.79 11.39
C LEU A 79 -8.93 16.66 11.66
N ARG A 80 -9.64 15.82 10.89
CA ARG A 80 -11.07 15.54 11.08
C ARG A 80 -11.36 15.02 12.48
N ALA A 81 -10.49 14.19 13.03
CA ALA A 81 -10.64 13.61 14.36
C ALA A 81 -10.36 14.60 15.51
N GLY A 82 -10.06 15.87 15.20
CA GLY A 82 -9.82 16.92 16.19
C GLY A 82 -8.40 16.88 16.76
N THR A 83 -7.43 16.31 16.04
CA THR A 83 -6.02 16.34 16.48
C THR A 83 -5.53 17.78 16.53
N PRO A 84 -4.98 18.26 17.65
CA PRO A 84 -4.37 19.58 17.72
C PRO A 84 -3.25 19.72 16.69
N GLU A 85 -3.17 20.86 16.01
CA GLU A 85 -2.15 21.10 14.97
C GLU A 85 -0.71 20.88 15.47
N ALA A 86 -0.44 21.27 16.71
CA ALA A 86 0.85 21.06 17.37
C ALA A 86 1.23 19.58 17.53
N LEU A 87 0.23 18.69 17.58
CA LEU A 87 0.41 17.24 17.72
C LEU A 87 0.23 16.49 16.40
N PHE A 88 -0.02 17.20 15.29
CA PHE A 88 -0.21 16.56 13.99
C PHE A 88 1.00 15.72 13.55
N GLY A 89 2.21 16.23 13.79
CA GLY A 89 3.45 15.49 13.51
C GLY A 89 3.57 14.18 14.28
N LEU A 90 2.97 14.09 15.49
CA LEU A 90 3.00 12.89 16.32
C LEU A 90 2.35 11.69 15.61
N VAL A 91 1.28 11.92 14.84
CA VAL A 91 0.57 10.88 14.09
C VAL A 91 1.53 10.16 13.12
N PHE A 92 2.33 10.92 12.38
CA PHE A 92 3.31 10.37 11.44
C PHE A 92 4.51 9.72 12.14
N VAL A 93 4.96 10.29 13.26
CA VAL A 93 6.03 9.71 14.08
C VAL A 93 5.59 8.35 14.63
N LEU A 94 4.37 8.23 15.14
CA LEU A 94 3.82 6.97 15.65
C LEU A 94 3.62 5.94 14.52
N GLN A 95 3.16 6.37 13.34
CA GLN A 95 3.10 5.48 12.17
C GLN A 95 4.49 4.94 11.80
N SER A 96 5.50 5.81 11.78
CA SER A 96 6.88 5.44 11.46
C SER A 96 7.47 4.51 12.51
N LEU A 97 7.20 4.75 13.79
CA LEU A 97 7.57 3.86 14.88
C LEU A 97 6.97 2.48 14.69
N GLY A 98 5.67 2.41 14.42
CA GLY A 98 4.98 1.16 14.10
C GLY A 98 5.66 0.42 12.94
N TYR A 99 5.95 1.14 11.86
CA TYR A 99 6.61 0.57 10.68
C TYR A 99 8.01 0.02 10.99
N THR A 100 8.80 0.73 11.78
CA THR A 100 10.12 0.27 12.23
C THR A 100 10.00 -0.99 13.08
N LEU A 101 9.06 -1.02 14.03
CA LEU A 101 8.81 -2.19 14.87
C LEU A 101 8.35 -3.39 14.03
N GLY A 102 7.40 -3.21 13.13
CA GLY A 102 6.94 -4.29 12.25
C GLY A 102 8.05 -4.82 11.34
N SER A 103 8.95 -3.95 10.87
CA SER A 103 10.12 -4.36 10.09
C SER A 103 11.12 -5.16 10.93
N TYR A 104 11.34 -4.76 12.18
CA TYR A 104 12.17 -5.49 13.13
C TYR A 104 11.61 -6.88 13.45
N PHE A 105 10.29 -6.99 13.64
CA PHE A 105 9.63 -8.26 13.95
C PHE A 105 9.39 -9.15 12.73
N ALA A 106 9.48 -8.62 11.51
CA ALA A 106 9.23 -9.38 10.29
C ALA A 106 10.05 -10.68 10.17
N GLY A 107 11.32 -10.68 10.60
CA GLY A 107 12.14 -11.89 10.60
C GLY A 107 11.81 -12.90 11.70
N ARG A 108 10.90 -12.55 12.63
CA ARG A 108 10.56 -13.31 13.83
C ARG A 108 9.12 -13.78 13.86
N VAL A 109 8.27 -13.28 12.97
CA VAL A 109 6.85 -13.65 12.86
C VAL A 109 6.70 -14.72 11.77
N PRO A 110 6.00 -15.83 12.03
CA PRO A 110 5.73 -16.82 11.00
C PRO A 110 4.93 -16.24 9.84
N PRO A 111 5.22 -16.61 8.57
CA PRO A 111 4.54 -16.04 7.42
C PRO A 111 3.02 -16.21 7.42
N ALA A 112 2.52 -17.37 7.84
CA ALA A 112 1.09 -17.62 7.95
C ALA A 112 0.39 -16.65 8.91
N LEU A 113 1.09 -16.24 9.98
CA LEU A 113 0.58 -15.29 10.95
C LEU A 113 0.61 -13.87 10.38
N ALA A 114 1.69 -13.49 9.69
CA ALA A 114 1.82 -12.18 9.05
C ALA A 114 0.76 -11.95 7.95
N PHE A 115 0.45 -12.96 7.14
CA PHE A 115 -0.58 -12.86 6.10
C PHE A 115 -2.01 -12.79 6.66
N ARG A 116 -2.27 -13.34 7.84
CA ARG A 116 -3.58 -13.26 8.49
C ARG A 116 -3.73 -11.98 9.31
N LEU A 117 -2.74 -11.68 10.13
CA LEU A 117 -2.78 -10.55 11.06
C LEU A 117 -2.39 -9.22 10.41
N GLY A 118 -1.60 -9.22 9.33
CA GLY A 118 -1.23 -8.00 8.60
C GLY A 118 -2.45 -7.26 8.03
N PRO A 119 -3.31 -7.90 7.22
CA PRO A 119 -4.53 -7.27 6.72
C PRO A 119 -5.50 -6.86 7.83
N LEU A 120 -5.67 -7.71 8.86
CA LEU A 120 -6.52 -7.39 10.01
C LEU A 120 -5.99 -6.19 10.79
N GLY A 121 -4.68 -6.15 11.08
CA GLY A 121 -4.02 -5.06 11.76
C GLY A 121 -4.06 -3.76 10.95
N ALA A 122 -3.92 -3.85 9.62
CA ALA A 122 -4.05 -2.70 8.73
C ALA A 122 -5.50 -2.18 8.68
N ALA A 123 -6.50 -3.07 8.67
CA ALA A 123 -7.91 -2.69 8.74
C ALA A 123 -8.27 -2.06 10.09
N LEU A 124 -7.83 -2.64 11.21
CA LEU A 124 -8.04 -2.10 12.55
C LEU A 124 -7.32 -0.76 12.72
N GLY A 125 -6.07 -0.66 12.26
CA GLY A 125 -5.32 0.60 12.23
C GLY A 125 -6.01 1.64 11.36
N GLY A 126 -6.56 1.26 10.21
CA GLY A 126 -7.35 2.14 9.35
C GLY A 126 -8.65 2.62 10.01
N MET A 127 -9.40 1.71 10.63
CA MET A 127 -10.64 2.04 11.36
C MET A 127 -10.39 2.90 12.60
N GLY A 128 -9.24 2.73 13.26
CA GLY A 128 -8.87 3.55 14.41
C GLY A 128 -8.74 5.05 14.10
N PHE A 129 -8.54 5.43 12.83
CA PHE A 129 -8.58 6.83 12.40
C PHE A 129 -9.98 7.45 12.40
N LEU A 130 -11.04 6.67 12.61
CA LEU A 130 -12.40 7.16 12.81
C LEU A 130 -12.65 7.59 14.26
N LEU A 131 -11.76 7.23 15.19
CA LEU A 131 -11.89 7.59 16.60
C LEU A 131 -11.50 9.06 16.81
N PRO A 132 -12.10 9.74 17.79
CA PRO A 132 -11.72 11.10 18.15
C PRO A 132 -10.33 11.14 18.79
N PHE A 133 -9.69 12.30 18.75
CA PHE A 133 -8.50 12.56 19.56
C PHE A 133 -8.84 12.44 21.07
N PRO A 134 -7.99 11.83 21.93
CA PRO A 134 -6.67 11.25 21.63
C PRO A 134 -6.70 9.77 21.25
N LEU A 135 -7.87 9.12 21.22
CA LEU A 135 -8.01 7.68 20.99
C LEU A 135 -7.44 7.23 19.64
N LEU A 136 -7.49 8.10 18.62
CA LEU A 136 -6.88 7.83 17.32
C LEU A 136 -5.37 7.58 17.40
N LEU A 137 -4.66 8.03 18.43
CA LEU A 137 -3.19 7.93 18.50
C LEU A 137 -2.70 6.48 18.61
N ALA A 138 -3.56 5.53 19.00
CA ALA A 138 -3.24 4.11 18.94
C ALA A 138 -3.28 3.54 17.51
N ALA A 139 -3.95 4.22 16.57
CA ALA A 139 -4.19 3.74 15.23
C ALA A 139 -2.96 3.83 14.29
N PRO A 140 -2.20 4.95 14.22
CA PRO A 140 -0.99 5.05 13.42
C PRO A 140 0.07 3.96 13.69
N PRO A 141 0.46 3.65 14.93
CA PRO A 141 1.49 2.65 15.18
C PRO A 141 1.02 1.24 14.81
N LEU A 142 -0.27 0.91 15.04
CA LEU A 142 -0.86 -0.36 14.59
C LEU A 142 -0.85 -0.48 13.07
N LEU A 143 -1.26 0.59 12.37
CA LEU A 143 -1.22 0.65 10.90
C LEU A 143 0.21 0.44 10.38
N GLY A 144 1.18 1.18 10.93
CA GLY A 144 2.59 1.07 10.53
C GLY A 144 3.15 -0.34 10.74
N LEU A 145 2.88 -0.95 11.89
CA LEU A 145 3.34 -2.29 12.23
C LEU A 145 2.77 -3.35 11.28
N ALA A 146 1.46 -3.30 11.04
CA ALA A 146 0.79 -4.22 10.15
C ALA A 146 1.27 -4.11 8.69
N VAL A 147 1.44 -2.88 8.20
CA VAL A 147 2.00 -2.60 6.86
C VAL A 147 3.42 -3.15 6.74
N ALA A 148 4.29 -2.90 7.73
CA ALA A 148 5.67 -3.36 7.67
C ALA A 148 5.77 -4.90 7.66
N LEU A 149 5.02 -5.58 8.53
CA LEU A 149 4.95 -7.04 8.57
C LEU A 149 4.46 -7.62 7.24
N LEU A 150 3.42 -7.04 6.64
CA LEU A 150 2.90 -7.53 5.37
C LEU A 150 3.88 -7.26 4.21
N SER A 151 4.49 -6.07 4.16
CA SER A 151 5.42 -5.68 3.09
C SER A 151 6.70 -6.52 3.05
N THR A 152 7.20 -6.92 4.21
CA THR A 152 8.42 -7.73 4.36
C THR A 152 8.16 -9.17 3.96
N HIS A 153 6.99 -9.70 4.34
CA HIS A 153 6.58 -11.06 4.00
C HIS A 153 6.20 -11.22 2.53
N LEU A 154 5.64 -10.19 1.89
CA LEU A 154 5.47 -10.18 0.44
C LEU A 154 6.82 -10.29 -0.26
N ARG A 155 7.81 -9.50 0.15
CA ARG A 155 9.17 -9.59 -0.39
C ARG A 155 9.81 -10.97 -0.16
N ALA A 156 9.54 -11.61 0.97
CA ALA A 156 9.99 -12.98 1.24
C ALA A 156 9.31 -14.00 0.31
N VAL A 157 7.99 -13.92 0.10
CA VAL A 157 7.24 -14.82 -0.80
C VAL A 157 7.70 -14.69 -2.25
N ARG A 158 8.09 -13.49 -2.70
CA ARG A 158 8.75 -13.31 -4.01
C ARG A 158 10.01 -14.16 -4.14
N GLY A 159 10.83 -14.24 -3.09
CA GLY A 159 12.05 -15.04 -3.07
C GLY A 159 11.80 -16.55 -3.10
N TRP A 160 10.60 -17.01 -2.77
CA TRP A 160 10.20 -18.42 -2.82
C TRP A 160 9.56 -18.81 -4.17
N LEU A 161 8.87 -17.87 -4.81
CA LEU A 161 8.17 -18.09 -6.09
C LEU A 161 9.08 -17.90 -7.32
N LEU A 162 10.21 -17.21 -7.17
CA LEU A 162 11.19 -17.06 -8.24
C LEU A 162 12.29 -18.13 -8.06
N PRO A 163 12.62 -18.92 -9.10
CA PRO A 163 13.81 -19.76 -9.06
C PRO A 163 15.05 -18.87 -8.88
N LYS A 164 16.05 -19.38 -8.15
CA LYS A 164 17.36 -18.72 -7.98
C LYS A 164 18.08 -18.54 -9.31
#